data_AF-A0A0G1YH27-F1
#
_entry.id   AF-A0A0G1YH27-F1
#
_cell.length_a   1.000
_cell.length_b   1.000
_cell.length_c   1.000
_cell.angle_alpha   90.00
_cell.angle_beta   90.00
_cell.angle_gamma   90.00
#
_symmetry.space_group_name_H-M   'P 1'
#
loop_
_entity.id
_entity.type
_entity.pdbx_description
1 polymer ?
#
loop_
_entity_poly.entity_id
_entity_poly.type
_entity_poly.pdbx_seq_one_letter_code
_entity_poly.pdbx_strand_id
1 'polypeptide(L)'
;MPFWYKINVMVLLGAFTLTASPAAAAPKFLGDIDKQLNAGAGTAGLAAKNVAPADPRLVAASFIQTILKVLGVVFVVLIVTGGFRLVKANGDESKIEEGTKTVQMAVIGLLVVLFAYSIAWFVGTQIQKAINNAAQATSAGS
;
A
#
# COMPACT_ATOMS: atom_id res chain seq x y z
N MET A 1 1.91 17.70 -32.86
CA MET A 1 1.73 17.25 -31.46
C MET A 1 1.72 18.48 -30.56
N PRO A 2 0.71 18.64 -29.69
CA PRO A 2 0.61 19.83 -28.84
C PRO A 2 1.81 19.89 -27.88
N PHE A 3 2.46 21.06 -27.84
CA PHE A 3 3.64 21.37 -27.03
C PHE A 3 3.51 20.93 -25.55
N TRP A 4 2.27 20.92 -25.04
CA TRP A 4 1.89 20.52 -23.69
C TRP A 4 2.18 19.06 -23.32
N TYR A 5 2.22 18.13 -24.29
CA TYR A 5 2.52 16.72 -24.02
C TYR A 5 4.02 16.49 -23.76
N LYS A 6 4.89 17.30 -24.38
CA LYS A 6 6.34 17.18 -24.22
C LYS A 6 6.82 17.59 -22.82
N ILE A 7 6.11 18.51 -22.14
CA ILE A 7 6.45 18.98 -20.80
C ILE A 7 6.17 17.92 -19.72
N ASN A 8 5.03 17.22 -19.78
CA ASN A 8 4.76 16.13 -18.83
C ASN A 8 5.64 14.88 -19.08
N VAL A 9 6.01 14.61 -20.33
CA VAL A 9 6.89 13.47 -20.68
C VAL A 9 8.36 13.76 -20.34
N MET A 10 8.82 15.00 -20.45
CA MET A 10 10.19 15.40 -20.09
C MET A 10 10.37 15.48 -18.56
N VAL A 11 9.32 15.78 -17.79
CA VAL A 11 9.34 15.67 -16.31
C VAL A 11 9.35 14.21 -15.86
N LEU A 12 8.70 13.30 -16.60
CA LEU A 12 8.72 11.86 -16.33
C LEU A 12 10.03 11.16 -16.75
N LEU A 13 10.79 11.69 -17.72
CA LEU A 13 12.11 11.19 -18.13
C LEU A 13 13.29 11.89 -17.43
N GLY A 14 13.12 13.12 -16.96
CA GLY A 14 14.16 13.93 -16.31
C GLY A 14 14.48 13.56 -14.86
N ALA A 15 13.61 12.77 -14.21
CA ALA A 15 13.91 12.21 -12.88
C ALA A 15 14.94 11.06 -12.93
N PHE A 16 15.48 10.71 -14.11
CA PHE A 16 16.42 9.61 -14.29
C PHE A 16 17.85 10.02 -14.68
N THR A 17 18.23 11.30 -14.70
CA THR A 17 19.62 11.69 -15.00
C THR A 17 20.23 12.63 -13.95
N LEU A 18 20.86 12.00 -12.95
CA LEU A 18 22.26 12.24 -12.60
C LEU A 18 22.67 13.68 -12.26
N THR A 19 22.62 14.02 -10.96
CA THR A 19 23.68 14.84 -10.34
C THR A 19 24.13 14.21 -9.03
N ALA A 20 25.09 13.30 -9.13
CA ALA A 20 25.93 12.90 -8.01
C ALA A 20 27.18 13.80 -7.96
N SER A 21 27.59 14.20 -6.76
CA SER A 21 28.98 14.55 -6.44
C SER A 21 29.27 14.15 -4.99
N PRO A 22 30.53 13.83 -4.67
CA PRO A 22 30.87 12.52 -4.11
C PRO A 22 31.09 12.58 -2.60
N ALA A 23 30.56 11.60 -1.88
CA ALA A 23 31.00 11.30 -0.53
C ALA A 23 30.97 9.79 -0.31
N ALA A 24 32.15 9.21 -0.49
CA ALA A 24 32.60 7.89 -0.06
C ALA A 24 31.65 7.11 0.87
N ALA A 25 30.97 6.12 0.30
CA ALA A 25 30.76 4.84 0.94
C ALA A 25 30.74 3.79 -0.18
N ALA A 26 31.61 2.79 -0.08
CA ALA A 26 31.84 1.77 -1.10
C ALA A 26 30.53 1.15 -1.63
N PRO A 27 30.41 0.88 -2.94
CA PRO A 27 29.18 0.36 -3.51
C PRO A 27 29.02 -1.11 -3.11
N LYS A 28 28.18 -1.39 -2.12
CA LYS A 28 27.53 -2.70 -1.99
C LYS A 28 26.32 -2.74 -2.92
N PHE A 29 26.54 -2.43 -4.20
CA PHE A 29 25.49 -2.35 -5.23
C PHE A 29 24.63 -3.63 -5.27
N LEU A 30 25.25 -4.80 -5.11
CA LEU A 30 24.54 -6.07 -5.01
C LEU A 30 23.73 -6.19 -3.70
N GLY A 31 24.30 -5.80 -2.55
CA GLY A 31 23.65 -5.91 -1.25
C GLY A 31 22.54 -4.88 -0.99
N ASP A 32 22.61 -3.70 -1.60
CA ASP A 32 21.56 -2.68 -1.52
C ASP A 32 20.42 -2.98 -2.50
N ILE A 33 20.72 -3.56 -3.67
CA ILE A 33 19.70 -4.15 -4.54
C ILE A 33 19.02 -5.31 -3.83
N ASP A 34 19.74 -6.22 -3.18
CA ASP A 34 19.15 -7.32 -2.42
C ASP A 34 18.29 -6.81 -1.25
N LYS A 35 18.72 -5.76 -0.55
CA LYS A 35 17.89 -5.13 0.50
C LYS A 35 16.65 -4.46 -0.06
N GLN A 36 16.74 -3.80 -1.21
CA GLN A 36 15.61 -3.12 -1.84
C GLN A 36 14.66 -4.12 -2.52
N LEU A 37 15.20 -5.20 -3.09
CA LEU A 37 14.43 -6.35 -3.58
C LEU A 37 13.76 -7.08 -2.43
N ASN A 38 14.44 -7.30 -1.30
CA ASN A 38 13.86 -7.96 -0.14
C ASN A 38 12.86 -7.06 0.61
N ALA A 39 13.06 -5.75 0.63
CA ALA A 39 12.05 -4.79 1.10
C ALA A 39 10.84 -4.78 0.15
N GLY A 40 11.05 -4.81 -1.16
CA GLY A 40 9.99 -4.93 -2.16
C GLY A 40 9.25 -6.27 -2.08
N ALA A 41 9.98 -7.38 -2.01
CA ALA A 41 9.46 -8.75 -1.90
C ALA A 41 8.79 -9.01 -0.54
N GLY A 42 9.28 -8.40 0.54
CA GLY A 42 8.67 -8.45 1.86
C GLY A 42 7.35 -7.70 1.93
N THR A 43 7.24 -6.58 1.21
CA THR A 43 5.94 -5.91 1.07
C THR A 43 5.02 -6.66 0.08
N ALA A 44 5.56 -7.38 -0.89
CA ALA A 44 4.81 -8.15 -1.90
C ALA A 44 4.47 -9.58 -1.45
N GLY A 45 4.80 -9.97 -0.22
CA GLY A 45 4.53 -11.31 0.33
C GLY A 45 5.45 -12.42 -0.19
N LEU A 46 6.44 -12.11 -1.02
CA LEU A 46 7.44 -13.08 -1.52
C LEU A 46 8.61 -13.31 -0.55
N ALA A 47 8.79 -12.48 0.49
CA ALA A 47 9.69 -12.79 1.61
C ALA A 47 9.05 -13.75 2.64
N ALA A 48 8.07 -14.55 2.20
CA ALA A 48 7.58 -15.71 2.94
C ALA A 48 8.70 -16.77 2.97
N LYS A 49 9.57 -16.58 3.96
CA LYS A 49 10.26 -17.60 4.73
C LYS A 49 9.64 -18.98 4.49
N ASN A 50 10.32 -19.75 3.65
CA ASN A 50 10.29 -21.21 3.53
C ASN A 50 8.93 -21.85 3.25
N VAL A 51 8.84 -22.46 2.07
CA VAL A 51 7.88 -23.48 1.68
C VAL A 51 7.89 -24.61 2.72
N ALA A 52 6.99 -24.53 3.68
CA ALA A 52 6.50 -25.63 4.50
C ALA A 52 4.95 -25.54 4.46
N PRO A 53 4.23 -26.66 4.61
CA PRO A 53 2.94 -26.91 3.96
C PRO A 53 1.99 -25.73 4.17
N ALA A 54 1.62 -25.07 3.07
CA ALA A 54 0.89 -23.82 2.99
C ALA A 54 -0.03 -23.55 4.18
N ASP A 55 0.50 -22.86 5.20
CA ASP A 55 -0.31 -22.33 6.29
C ASP A 55 -1.37 -21.42 5.65
N PRO A 56 -2.66 -21.75 5.73
CA PRO A 56 -3.71 -20.97 5.07
C PRO A 56 -3.70 -19.50 5.50
N ARG A 57 -3.20 -19.23 6.72
CA ARG A 57 -2.96 -17.88 7.26
C ARG A 57 -1.95 -17.07 6.45
N LEU A 58 -0.84 -17.66 6.01
CA LEU A 58 0.19 -16.94 5.25
C LEU A 58 -0.28 -16.64 3.83
N VAL A 59 -0.97 -17.59 3.19
CA VAL A 59 -1.56 -17.40 1.86
C VAL A 59 -2.64 -16.32 1.89
N ALA A 60 -3.54 -16.37 2.87
CA ALA A 60 -4.57 -15.35 3.06
C ALA A 60 -3.95 -13.97 3.34
N ALA A 61 -2.92 -13.89 4.20
CA ALA A 61 -2.26 -12.63 4.53
C ALA A 61 -1.60 -11.98 3.29
N SER A 62 -0.89 -12.76 2.48
CA SER A 62 -0.25 -12.27 1.24
C SER A 62 -1.28 -11.79 0.21
N PHE A 63 -2.39 -12.51 0.08
CA PHE A 63 -3.48 -12.16 -0.83
C PHE A 63 -4.16 -10.86 -0.40
N ILE A 64 -4.50 -10.73 0.88
CA ILE A 64 -5.09 -9.51 1.46
C ILE A 64 -4.17 -8.30 1.29
N GLN A 65 -2.86 -8.45 1.56
CA GLN A 65 -1.91 -7.35 1.39
C GLN A 65 -1.80 -6.87 -0.07
N THR A 66 -1.81 -7.80 -1.03
CA THR A 66 -1.76 -7.46 -2.45
C THR A 66 -3.00 -6.68 -2.87
N ILE A 67 -4.18 -7.16 -2.48
CA ILE A 67 -5.45 -6.49 -2.79
C ILE A 67 -5.53 -5.13 -2.10
N LEU A 68 -5.13 -5.02 -0.84
CA LEU A 68 -5.16 -3.75 -0.10
C LEU A 68 -4.30 -2.67 -0.75
N LYS A 69 -3.13 -3.02 -1.29
CA LYS A 69 -2.29 -2.07 -2.03
C LYS A 69 -2.98 -1.58 -3.29
N VAL A 70 -3.53 -2.49 -4.09
CA VAL A 70 -4.22 -2.13 -5.34
C VAL A 70 -5.47 -1.29 -5.03
N LEU A 71 -6.26 -1.70 -4.04
CA LEU A 71 -7.43 -0.94 -3.58
C LEU A 71 -7.04 0.48 -3.15
N GLY A 72 -5.98 0.62 -2.36
CA GLY A 72 -5.51 1.93 -1.89
C GLY A 72 -5.19 2.89 -3.03
N VAL A 73 -4.50 2.41 -4.07
CA VAL A 73 -4.22 3.22 -5.27
C VAL A 73 -5.51 3.61 -6.00
N VAL A 74 -6.46 2.68 -6.15
CA VAL A 74 -7.76 2.96 -6.77
C VAL A 74 -8.53 4.05 -6.02
N PHE A 75 -8.56 4.02 -4.69
CA PHE A 75 -9.20 5.05 -3.88
C PHE A 75 -8.59 6.44 -4.10
N VAL A 76 -7.25 6.53 -4.17
CA VAL A 76 -6.57 7.80 -4.48
C VAL A 76 -6.99 8.33 -5.84
N VAL A 77 -7.06 7.47 -6.86
CA VAL A 77 -7.51 7.86 -8.20
C VAL A 77 -8.94 8.41 -8.19
N LEU A 78 -9.86 7.78 -7.44
CA LEU A 78 -11.25 8.23 -7.30
C LEU A 78 -11.37 9.60 -6.62
N ILE A 79 -10.59 9.84 -5.56
CA ILE A 79 -10.55 11.15 -4.89
C ILE A 79 -10.04 12.22 -5.86
N VAL A 80 -9.01 11.91 -6.64
CA VAL A 80 -8.45 12.83 -7.63
C VAL A 80 -9.47 13.16 -8.73
N THR A 81 -10.17 12.18 -9.30
CA THR A 81 -11.20 12.44 -10.32
C THR A 81 -12.41 13.19 -9.77
N GLY A 82 -12.85 12.89 -8.55
CA GLY A 82 -13.92 13.63 -7.87
C GLY A 82 -13.51 15.09 -7.58
N GLY A 83 -12.28 15.29 -7.07
CA GLY A 83 -11.70 16.61 -6.82
C GLY A 83 -11.53 17.44 -8.09
N PHE A 84 -11.08 16.83 -9.19
CA PHE A 84 -11.00 17.52 -10.48
C PHE A 84 -12.37 17.94 -11.03
N ARG A 85 -13.44 17.19 -10.73
CA ARG A 85 -14.81 17.55 -11.11
C ARG A 85 -15.29 18.78 -10.34
N LEU A 86 -14.99 18.84 -9.04
CA LEU A 86 -15.23 19.98 -8.16
C LEU A 86 -14.54 21.26 -8.66
N VAL A 87 -13.24 21.19 -8.96
CA VAL A 87 -12.45 22.36 -9.41
C VAL A 87 -12.92 22.87 -10.79
N LYS A 88 -13.38 21.97 -11.66
CA LYS A 88 -13.86 22.32 -13.02
C LYS A 88 -15.34 22.72 -13.08
N ALA A 89 -16.05 22.78 -11.96
CA ALA A 89 -17.49 23.00 -11.95
C ALA A 89 -17.90 24.42 -12.41
N ASN A 90 -16.98 25.40 -12.49
CA ASN A 90 -17.24 26.76 -13.02
C ASN A 90 -18.50 27.45 -12.41
N GLY A 91 -18.87 27.12 -11.17
CA GLY A 91 -20.06 27.67 -10.50
C GLY A 91 -21.37 26.92 -10.78
N ASP A 92 -21.35 25.82 -11.54
CA ASP A 92 -22.50 24.92 -11.70
C ASP A 92 -22.68 24.07 -10.43
N GLU A 93 -23.69 24.42 -9.64
CA GLU A 93 -24.00 23.82 -8.34
C GLU A 93 -24.24 22.30 -8.45
N SER A 94 -24.79 21.82 -9.59
CA SER A 94 -25.00 20.40 -9.84
C SER A 94 -23.69 19.63 -9.92
N LYS A 95 -22.66 20.20 -10.55
CA LYS A 95 -21.35 19.54 -10.67
C LYS A 95 -20.54 19.59 -9.38
N ILE A 96 -20.75 20.62 -8.57
CA ILE A 96 -20.18 20.73 -7.23
C ILE A 96 -20.79 19.66 -6.32
N GLU A 97 -22.10 19.49 -6.34
CA GLU A 97 -22.80 18.47 -5.56
C GLU A 97 -22.36 17.06 -5.95
N GLU A 98 -22.33 16.77 -7.27
CA GLU A 98 -21.94 15.46 -7.79
C GLU A 98 -20.47 15.12 -7.48
N GLY A 99 -19.57 16.10 -7.59
CA GLY A 99 -18.16 15.95 -7.22
C GLY A 99 -17.98 15.73 -5.71
N THR A 100 -18.70 16.48 -4.88
CA THR A 100 -18.66 16.33 -3.41
C THR A 100 -19.16 14.96 -2.99
N LYS A 101 -20.28 14.49 -3.56
CA LYS A 101 -20.84 13.17 -3.29
C LYS A 101 -19.85 12.05 -3.65
N THR A 102 -19.17 12.19 -4.79
CA THR A 102 -18.14 11.22 -5.24
C THR A 102 -16.98 11.15 -4.25
N VAL A 103 -16.46 12.31 -3.80
CA VAL A 103 -15.37 12.37 -2.83
C VAL A 103 -15.80 11.82 -1.46
N GLN A 104 -17.00 12.17 -0.99
CA GLN A 104 -17.54 11.65 0.27
C GLN A 104 -17.63 10.11 0.26
N MET A 105 -18.16 9.53 -0.82
CA MET A 105 -18.25 8.07 -0.97
C MET A 105 -16.86 7.42 -1.01
N ALA A 106 -15.89 8.04 -1.68
CA ALA A 106 -14.51 7.55 -1.72
C ALA A 106 -13.84 7.59 -0.32
N VAL A 107 -14.04 8.67 0.44
CA VAL A 107 -13.49 8.83 1.80
C VAL A 107 -14.12 7.83 2.77
N ILE A 108 -15.44 7.63 2.71
CA ILE A 108 -16.12 6.64 3.56
C ILE A 108 -15.60 5.23 3.26
N GLY A 109 -15.44 4.86 1.99
CA GLY A 109 -14.86 3.57 1.61
C GLY A 109 -13.44 3.38 2.12
N LEU A 110 -12.60 4.43 2.05
CA LEU A 110 -11.24 4.40 2.58
C LEU A 110 -11.22 4.19 4.11
N LEU A 111 -12.10 4.88 4.84
CA LEU A 111 -12.24 4.72 6.30
C LEU A 111 -12.66 3.30 6.68
N VAL A 112 -13.62 2.71 5.97
CA VAL A 112 -14.09 1.34 6.25
C VAL A 112 -12.95 0.33 6.07
N VAL A 113 -12.15 0.44 5.02
CA VAL A 113 -10.99 -0.45 4.79
C VAL A 113 -9.96 -0.31 5.91
N LEU A 114 -9.70 0.94 6.35
CA LEU A 114 -8.77 1.20 7.44
C LEU A 114 -9.25 0.60 8.77
N PHE A 115 -10.54 0.73 9.08
CA PHE A 115 -11.14 0.10 10.26
C PHE A 115 -11.13 -1.43 10.19
N ALA A 116 -11.47 -2.00 9.03
CA ALA A 116 -11.44 -3.44 8.83
C ALA A 116 -10.04 -4.02 9.09
N TYR A 117 -9.00 -3.36 8.57
CA TYR A 117 -7.61 -3.76 8.78
C TYR A 117 -7.19 -3.68 10.26
N SER A 118 -7.52 -2.57 10.93
CA SER A 118 -7.25 -2.40 12.38
C SER A 118 -7.89 -3.51 13.22
N ILE A 119 -9.16 -3.82 12.94
CA ILE A 119 -9.89 -4.86 13.68
C ILE A 119 -9.30 -6.24 13.40
N ALA A 120 -9.00 -6.57 12.14
CA ALA A 120 -8.42 -7.86 11.77
C ALA A 120 -7.07 -8.11 12.48
N TRP A 121 -6.22 -7.09 12.54
CA TRP A 121 -4.95 -7.18 13.25
C TRP A 121 -5.14 -7.34 14.76
N PHE A 122 -6.08 -6.58 15.34
CA PHE A 122 -6.41 -6.71 16.76
C PHE A 122 -6.85 -8.14 17.10
N VAL A 123 -7.83 -8.70 16.38
CA VAL A 123 -8.31 -10.07 16.62
C VAL A 123 -7.20 -11.10 16.43
N GLY A 124 -6.36 -10.96 15.39
CA GLY A 124 -5.24 -11.86 15.15
C GLY A 124 -4.22 -11.89 16.29
N THR A 125 -3.90 -10.73 16.87
CA THR A 125 -2.97 -10.66 18.02
C THR A 125 -3.57 -11.25 19.30
N GLN A 126 -4.87 -11.07 19.52
CA GLN A 126 -5.56 -11.63 20.69
C GLN A 126 -5.62 -13.16 20.63
N ILE A 127 -5.92 -13.73 19.46
CA ILE A 127 -5.92 -15.19 19.27
C ILE A 127 -4.50 -15.76 19.46
N GLN A 128 -3.48 -15.11 18.90
CA GLN A 128 -2.09 -15.56 19.07
C GLN A 128 -1.64 -15.51 20.54
N LYS A 129 -1.98 -14.44 21.27
CA LYS A 129 -1.69 -14.32 22.71
C LYS A 129 -2.37 -15.41 23.53
N ALA A 130 -3.64 -15.73 23.22
CA ALA A 130 -4.38 -16.79 23.89
C ALA A 130 -3.78 -18.18 23.63
N ILE A 131 -3.41 -18.48 22.37
CA ILE A 131 -2.74 -19.73 22.00
C ILE A 131 -1.38 -19.86 22.71
N ASN A 132 -0.59 -18.79 22.74
CA ASN A 132 0.72 -18.81 23.37
C ASN A 132 0.63 -18.97 24.91
N ASN A 133 -0.39 -18.39 25.55
CA ASN A 133 -0.65 -18.62 26.98
C ASN A 133 -1.09 -20.06 27.27
N ALA A 134 -1.94 -20.63 26.42
CA ALA A 134 -2.36 -22.02 26.55
C ALA A 134 -1.18 -23.00 26.36
N ALA A 135 -0.27 -22.71 25.42
CA ALA A 135 0.95 -23.50 25.21
C ALA A 135 1.92 -23.45 26.41
N GLN A 136 2.04 -22.30 27.09
CA GLN A 136 2.86 -22.17 28.30
C GLN A 136 2.26 -22.90 29.52
N ALA A 137 0.94 -23.02 29.60
CA ALA A 137 0.27 -23.78 30.66
C ALA A 137 0.50 -25.30 30.54
N THR A 138 0.69 -25.83 29.34
CA THR A 138 1.00 -27.25 29.11
C THR A 138 2.46 -27.60 29.41
N SER A 139 3.41 -26.66 29.23
CA SER A 139 4.84 -26.90 29.54
C SER A 139 5.21 -26.81 31.02
N ALA A 140 4.31 -26.36 31.89
CA ALA A 140 4.53 -26.28 33.34
C ALA A 140 4.05 -27.54 34.10
N GLY A 141 3.40 -28.49 33.40
CA GLY A 141 2.81 -29.70 33.97
C GLY A 141 3.53 -31.00 33.60
N SER A 142 4.66 -30.96 32.88
CA SER A 142 5.51 -32.13 32.56
C SER A 142 6.87 -32.03 33.22
#